data_AF-A0A8J7JPM1-F1
#
_entry.id   AF-A0A8J7JPM1-F1
#
_cell.length_a   1.000
_cell.length_b   1.000
_cell.length_c   1.000
_cell.angle_alpha   90.00
_cell.angle_beta   90.00
_cell.angle_gamma   90.00
#
_symmetry.space_group_name_H-M   'P 1'
#
loop_
_entity.id
_entity.type
_entity.pdbx_description
1 polymer ?
#
loop_
_entity_poly.entity_id
_entity_poly.type
_entity_poly.pdbx_seq_one_letter_code
_entity_poly.pdbx_strand_id
1 'polypeptide(L)'
;MESRAMRRSVLFLSRFMAGLWVALVGAFLFLLLSNAPSVPDAAPFASVSIKAEDGAIVHLPNKIFSCTETEQQFQCQTNIQSRLLNLSLTKGNADQYYFSDCRALYDDQAIGCQKVGQTYAPILSDIYEITDLNLSSQQLQVVKQKYWGINTLMRLGELRLTWICAGLSIGAGIIATLLTWFKPGELSKVFTSLACGFGVYRLIWSLLGGVQYDLVTPYGFTPVTWGWVVNGAAIVLGVGMALATALLLWQRLNQFTRTLISIGISAGIFSLCWLSLTWNFYNVLSFLGLEDNALVQQGYPLMWLATAISIVLAVAAAILLKVYSYQSIKKFLSLGSGIGSVALTTNFFLFVLLSLGYAD
;
A
#
# COMPACT_ATOMS: atom_id res chain seq x y z
N MET A 1 -8.97 42.68 -13.92
CA MET A 1 -8.66 41.69 -14.98
C MET A 1 -7.65 40.62 -14.54
N GLU A 2 -6.81 40.86 -13.52
CA GLU A 2 -5.80 39.91 -13.01
C GLU A 2 -6.36 38.59 -12.45
N SER A 3 -7.60 38.58 -11.91
CA SER A 3 -8.17 37.36 -11.30
C SER A 3 -8.45 36.24 -12.32
N ARG A 4 -8.65 36.55 -13.60
CA ARG A 4 -8.87 35.54 -14.64
C ARG A 4 -7.56 34.93 -15.13
N ALA A 5 -6.50 35.72 -15.26
CA ALA A 5 -5.18 35.23 -15.65
C ALA A 5 -4.62 34.29 -14.56
N MET A 6 -4.65 34.74 -13.29
CA MET A 6 -4.22 33.92 -12.16
C MET A 6 -5.03 32.61 -12.05
N ARG A 7 -6.35 32.67 -12.23
CA ARG A 7 -7.21 31.46 -12.22
C ARG A 7 -6.88 30.50 -13.37
N ARG A 8 -6.56 31.00 -14.57
CA ARG A 8 -6.16 30.17 -15.72
C ARG A 8 -4.81 29.50 -15.49
N SER A 9 -3.82 30.25 -14.99
CA SER A 9 -2.49 29.71 -14.69
C SER A 9 -2.55 28.62 -13.62
N VAL A 10 -3.33 28.81 -12.55
CA VAL A 10 -3.47 27.79 -11.50
C VAL A 10 -4.22 26.56 -12.00
N LEU A 11 -5.24 26.73 -12.85
CA LEU A 11 -5.94 25.59 -13.48
C LEU A 11 -5.05 24.81 -14.46
N PHE A 12 -4.17 25.50 -15.18
CA PHE A 12 -3.18 24.85 -16.03
C PHE A 12 -2.19 24.06 -15.16
N LEU A 13 -1.64 24.70 -14.13
CA LEU A 13 -0.68 24.06 -13.22
C LEU A 13 -1.29 22.83 -12.54
N SER A 14 -2.53 22.89 -12.05
CA SER A 14 -3.16 21.75 -11.39
C SER A 14 -3.41 20.57 -12.34
N ARG A 15 -3.76 20.83 -13.60
CA ARG A 15 -3.91 19.81 -14.64
C ARG A 15 -2.57 19.21 -15.05
N PHE A 16 -1.55 20.05 -15.19
CA PHE A 16 -0.19 19.60 -15.45
C PHE A 16 0.33 18.72 -14.32
N MET A 17 0.14 19.14 -13.06
CA MET A 17 0.51 18.34 -11.88
C MET A 17 -0.25 17.01 -11.82
N ALA A 18 -1.54 17.00 -12.18
CA ALA A 18 -2.29 15.75 -12.31
C ALA A 18 -1.69 14.81 -13.37
N GLY A 19 -1.35 15.34 -14.55
CA GLY A 19 -0.71 14.55 -15.61
C GLY A 19 0.66 14.02 -15.21
N LEU A 20 1.49 14.85 -14.59
CA LEU A 20 2.80 14.46 -14.07
C LEU A 20 2.67 13.39 -12.98
N TRP A 21 1.71 13.55 -12.06
CA TRP A 21 1.44 12.57 -11.02
C TRP A 21 1.02 11.22 -11.60
N VAL A 22 0.12 11.20 -12.59
CA VAL A 22 -0.27 9.96 -13.28
C VAL A 22 0.94 9.31 -13.96
N ALA A 23 1.81 10.08 -14.61
CA ALA A 23 3.02 9.55 -15.24
C ALA A 23 3.99 8.96 -14.21
N LEU A 24 4.18 9.62 -13.07
CA LEU A 24 5.04 9.15 -11.98
C LEU A 24 4.49 7.87 -11.33
N VAL A 25 3.20 7.83 -11.02
CA VAL A 25 2.55 6.64 -10.47
C VAL A 25 2.61 5.48 -11.47
N GLY A 26 2.33 5.74 -12.74
CA GLY A 26 2.40 4.74 -13.80
C GLY A 26 3.81 4.17 -13.96
N ALA A 27 4.84 5.02 -13.99
CA ALA A 27 6.23 4.59 -14.07
C ALA A 27 6.66 3.79 -12.83
N PHE A 28 6.24 4.22 -11.64
CA PHE A 28 6.54 3.52 -10.38
C PHE A 28 5.85 2.15 -10.31
N LEU A 29 4.56 2.07 -10.64
CA LEU A 29 3.84 0.79 -10.71
C LEU A 29 4.43 -0.14 -11.76
N PHE A 30 4.80 0.38 -12.94
CA PHE A 30 5.48 -0.41 -13.96
C PHE A 30 6.81 -0.96 -13.47
N LEU A 31 7.59 -0.15 -12.73
CA LEU A 31 8.86 -0.59 -12.13
C LEU A 31 8.64 -1.71 -11.11
N LEU A 32 7.65 -1.56 -10.22
CA LEU A 32 7.28 -2.58 -9.22
C LEU A 32 6.81 -3.87 -9.90
N LEU A 33 5.82 -3.79 -10.80
CA LEU A 33 5.27 -4.97 -11.48
C LEU A 33 6.31 -5.70 -12.33
N SER A 34 7.17 -4.96 -13.03
CA SER A 34 8.19 -5.57 -13.90
C SER A 34 9.30 -6.29 -13.13
N ASN A 35 9.45 -6.01 -11.83
CA ASN A 35 10.54 -6.55 -10.99
C ASN A 35 10.02 -7.18 -9.70
N ALA A 36 8.73 -7.51 -9.66
CA ALA A 36 8.06 -8.01 -8.47
C ALA A 36 8.72 -9.33 -8.00
N PRO A 37 8.96 -9.48 -6.69
CA PRO A 37 9.23 -10.77 -6.05
C PRO A 37 8.08 -11.78 -6.23
N SER A 38 6.87 -11.31 -6.53
CA SER A 38 5.71 -12.16 -6.83
C SER A 38 5.70 -12.71 -8.27
N VAL A 39 5.91 -14.02 -8.30
CA VAL A 39 5.59 -15.12 -9.22
C VAL A 39 4.85 -14.81 -10.55
N PRO A 40 5.42 -15.18 -11.71
CA PRO A 40 4.68 -15.94 -12.72
C PRO A 40 4.54 -17.41 -12.30
N ASP A 41 3.38 -18.04 -12.56
CA ASP A 41 2.84 -19.33 -12.05
C ASP A 41 3.79 -20.56 -11.95
N ALA A 42 5.03 -20.48 -12.45
CA ALA A 42 5.97 -21.60 -12.49
C ALA A 42 7.00 -21.63 -11.34
N ALA A 43 7.41 -20.48 -10.78
CA ALA A 43 8.49 -20.44 -9.79
C ALA A 43 7.94 -20.56 -8.35
N PRO A 44 8.33 -21.58 -7.58
CA PRO A 44 7.75 -21.87 -6.27
C PRO A 44 8.42 -21.08 -5.12
N PHE A 45 9.23 -20.06 -5.43
CA PHE A 45 9.97 -19.23 -4.49
C PHE A 45 9.86 -17.75 -4.85
N ALA A 46 10.04 -16.86 -3.86
CA ALA A 46 9.92 -15.42 -4.08
C ALA A 46 11.13 -14.82 -4.78
N SER A 47 12.32 -15.13 -4.28
CA SER A 47 13.55 -14.60 -4.86
C SER A 47 14.75 -15.49 -4.57
N VAL A 48 15.74 -15.34 -5.44
CA VAL A 48 17.05 -15.98 -5.30
C VAL A 48 18.09 -14.87 -5.26
N SER A 49 18.95 -14.86 -4.25
CA SER A 49 20.10 -13.96 -4.18
C SER A 49 21.40 -14.73 -4.37
N ILE A 50 22.40 -14.07 -4.94
CA ILE A 50 23.78 -14.54 -4.97
C ILE A 50 24.54 -13.74 -3.91
N LYS A 51 25.16 -14.44 -2.97
CA LYS A 51 26.08 -13.83 -2.01
C LYS A 51 27.52 -14.06 -2.48
N ALA A 52 28.20 -12.97 -2.76
CA ALA A 52 29.60 -12.98 -3.13
C ALA A 52 30.52 -13.11 -1.90
N GLU A 53 31.76 -13.54 -2.13
CA GLU A 53 32.77 -13.69 -1.06
C GLU A 53 33.09 -12.38 -0.35
N ASP A 54 32.96 -11.24 -1.03
CA ASP A 54 33.12 -9.89 -0.48
C ASP A 54 31.90 -9.39 0.32
N GLY A 55 30.88 -10.25 0.48
CA GLY A 55 29.63 -9.94 1.17
C GLY A 55 28.62 -9.17 0.32
N ALA A 56 28.90 -8.89 -0.96
CA ALA A 56 27.93 -8.26 -1.85
C ALA A 56 26.79 -9.22 -2.19
N ILE A 57 25.55 -8.74 -2.09
CA ILE A 57 24.35 -9.49 -2.45
C ILE A 57 23.82 -8.99 -3.79
N VAL A 58 23.55 -9.91 -4.71
CA VAL A 58 22.91 -9.65 -6.00
C VAL A 58 21.60 -10.43 -6.08
N HIS A 59 20.49 -9.71 -6.23
CA HIS A 59 19.17 -10.33 -6.33
C HIS A 59 18.86 -10.71 -7.78
N LEU A 60 18.31 -11.92 -7.95
CA LEU A 60 17.84 -12.44 -9.23
C LEU A 60 16.30 -12.44 -9.23
N PRO A 61 15.67 -11.92 -10.29
CA PRO A 61 14.22 -11.95 -10.39
C PRO A 61 13.74 -13.37 -10.72
N ASN A 62 12.75 -13.87 -9.99
CA ASN A 62 12.19 -15.23 -10.15
C ASN A 62 11.80 -15.59 -11.60
N LYS A 63 11.33 -14.63 -12.40
CA LYS A 63 10.87 -14.82 -13.79
C LYS A 63 11.94 -15.32 -14.77
N ILE A 64 13.21 -15.30 -14.39
CA ILE A 64 14.30 -15.83 -15.23
C ILE A 64 14.45 -17.34 -15.09
N PHE A 65 13.81 -17.94 -14.07
CA PHE A 65 13.87 -19.36 -13.81
C PHE A 65 12.73 -20.06 -14.55
N SER A 66 13.09 -21.06 -15.35
CA SER A 66 12.14 -22.01 -15.94
C SER A 66 12.02 -23.18 -14.97
N CYS A 67 10.83 -23.41 -14.44
CA CYS A 67 10.60 -24.43 -13.43
C CYS A 67 9.69 -25.54 -13.94
N THR A 68 10.03 -26.79 -13.61
CA THR A 68 9.21 -27.97 -13.83
C THR A 68 8.89 -28.63 -12.50
N GLU A 69 7.61 -28.86 -12.25
CA GLU A 69 7.13 -29.54 -11.05
C GLU A 69 7.11 -31.06 -11.27
N THR A 70 7.60 -31.80 -10.29
CA THR A 70 7.46 -33.26 -10.19
C THR A 70 6.75 -33.62 -8.89
N GLU A 71 6.43 -34.91 -8.68
CA GLU A 71 5.74 -35.37 -7.46
C GLU A 71 6.50 -35.00 -6.18
N GLN A 72 7.84 -35.01 -6.20
CA GLN A 72 8.67 -34.85 -4.99
C GLN A 72 9.48 -33.55 -4.95
N GLN A 73 9.67 -32.86 -6.08
CA GLN A 73 10.55 -31.69 -6.16
C GLN A 73 10.13 -30.70 -7.25
N PHE A 74 10.56 -29.46 -7.10
CA PHE A 74 10.60 -28.47 -8.17
C PHE A 74 12.02 -28.34 -8.71
N GLN A 75 12.17 -28.42 -10.03
CA GLN A 75 13.45 -28.21 -10.70
C GLN A 75 13.38 -26.90 -11.48
N CYS A 76 14.22 -25.93 -11.13
CA CYS A 76 14.22 -24.58 -11.69
C CYS A 76 15.59 -24.28 -12.29
N GLN A 77 15.62 -23.79 -13.53
CA GLN A 77 16.87 -23.54 -14.24
C GLN A 77 16.92 -22.15 -14.86
N THR A 78 18.11 -21.54 -14.87
CA THR A 78 18.36 -20.27 -15.56
C THR A 78 19.81 -20.14 -16.00
N ASN A 79 20.09 -19.26 -16.96
CA ASN A 79 21.44 -18.99 -17.42
C ASN A 79 21.99 -17.69 -16.81
N ILE A 80 23.13 -17.79 -16.11
CA ILE A 80 23.87 -16.67 -15.54
C ILE A 80 25.28 -16.68 -16.16
N GLN A 81 25.68 -15.57 -16.80
CA GLN A 81 27.00 -15.47 -17.47
C GLN A 81 27.30 -16.65 -18.42
N SER A 82 26.30 -17.07 -19.19
CA SER A 82 26.38 -18.21 -20.13
C SER A 82 26.64 -19.57 -19.49
N ARG A 83 26.47 -19.70 -18.17
CA ARG A 83 26.51 -20.96 -17.43
C ARG A 83 25.14 -21.27 -16.84
N LEU A 84 24.79 -22.55 -16.79
CA LEU A 84 23.51 -23.01 -16.29
C LEU A 84 23.53 -23.05 -14.76
N LEU A 85 22.57 -22.37 -14.14
CA LEU A 85 22.24 -22.49 -12.73
C LEU A 85 20.96 -23.33 -12.61
N ASN A 86 21.09 -24.48 -11.96
CA ASN A 86 19.99 -25.40 -11.64
C ASN A 86 19.72 -25.39 -10.14
N LEU A 87 18.46 -25.26 -9.77
CA LEU A 87 17.94 -25.33 -8.41
C LEU A 87 16.96 -26.48 -8.32
N SER A 88 17.15 -27.36 -7.33
CA SER A 88 16.21 -28.42 -6.99
C SER A 88 15.69 -28.21 -5.58
N LEU A 89 14.37 -28.03 -5.46
CA LEU A 89 13.69 -27.78 -4.19
C LEU A 89 12.82 -28.98 -3.86
N THR A 90 13.09 -29.65 -2.74
CA THR A 90 12.31 -30.83 -2.31
C THR A 90 11.05 -30.39 -1.59
N LYS A 91 9.88 -30.88 -2.01
CA LYS A 91 8.60 -30.53 -1.39
C LYS A 91 8.51 -31.09 0.02
N GLY A 92 8.06 -30.28 0.98
CA GLY A 92 7.77 -30.72 2.34
C GLY A 92 6.33 -31.23 2.53
N ASN A 93 6.06 -31.81 3.69
CA ASN A 93 4.79 -32.48 4.00
C ASN A 93 3.63 -31.55 4.41
N ALA A 94 3.89 -30.25 4.63
CA ALA A 94 2.96 -29.36 5.33
C ALA A 94 2.19 -28.39 4.42
N ASP A 95 2.78 -27.90 3.33
CA ASP A 95 2.18 -26.92 2.41
C ASP A 95 2.85 -26.94 1.03
N GLN A 96 2.14 -26.52 -0.03
CA GLN A 96 2.65 -26.50 -1.42
C GLN A 96 3.90 -25.61 -1.64
N TYR A 97 4.16 -24.66 -0.73
CA TYR A 97 5.25 -23.68 -0.81
C TYR A 97 6.31 -23.83 0.29
N TYR A 98 6.27 -24.94 1.06
CA TYR A 98 7.30 -25.25 2.03
C TYR A 98 8.25 -26.31 1.48
N PHE A 99 9.55 -26.01 1.52
CA PHE A 99 10.60 -26.91 1.00
C PHE A 99 11.51 -27.40 2.11
N SER A 100 11.82 -28.69 2.10
CA SER A 100 12.66 -29.33 3.13
C SER A 100 14.16 -29.26 2.82
N ASP A 101 14.53 -29.11 1.54
CA ASP A 101 15.92 -29.08 1.07
C ASP A 101 16.04 -28.21 -0.19
N CYS A 102 17.14 -27.47 -0.32
CA CYS A 102 17.52 -26.76 -1.54
C CYS A 102 18.89 -27.22 -2.02
N ARG A 103 18.96 -27.72 -3.25
CA ARG A 103 20.22 -28.08 -3.92
C ARG A 103 20.44 -27.18 -5.12
N ALA A 104 21.64 -26.65 -5.25
CA ALA A 104 22.02 -25.82 -6.38
C ALA A 104 23.22 -26.40 -7.11
N LEU A 105 23.18 -26.37 -8.44
CA LEU A 105 24.29 -26.71 -9.32
C LEU A 105 24.56 -25.52 -10.26
N TYR A 106 25.81 -25.13 -10.41
CA TYR A 106 26.24 -24.15 -11.39
C TYR A 106 27.27 -24.78 -12.32
N ASP A 107 26.90 -24.98 -13.59
CA ASP A 107 27.71 -25.73 -14.57
C ASP A 107 28.12 -27.12 -14.05
N ASP A 108 27.13 -27.85 -13.52
CA ASP A 108 27.25 -29.17 -12.87
C ASP A 108 28.11 -29.22 -11.60
N GLN A 109 28.60 -28.09 -11.10
CA GLN A 109 29.29 -28.00 -9.82
C GLN A 109 28.30 -27.69 -8.68
N ALA A 110 28.37 -28.48 -7.61
CA ALA A 110 27.56 -28.23 -6.42
C ALA A 110 27.99 -26.93 -5.73
N ILE A 111 27.01 -26.08 -5.43
CA ILE A 111 27.18 -24.81 -4.73
C ILE A 111 26.23 -24.74 -3.54
N GLY A 112 26.49 -23.84 -2.60
CA GLY A 112 25.61 -23.66 -1.44
C GLY A 112 24.25 -23.09 -1.83
N CYS A 113 23.18 -23.63 -1.27
CA CYS A 113 21.84 -23.04 -1.32
C CYS A 113 21.22 -23.09 0.07
N GLN A 114 20.75 -21.96 0.58
CA GLN A 114 20.13 -21.87 1.89
C GLN A 114 18.90 -20.97 1.87
N LYS A 115 17.91 -21.32 2.68
CA LYS A 115 16.76 -20.45 2.96
C LYS A 115 17.19 -19.34 3.92
N VAL A 116 16.93 -18.09 3.55
CA VAL A 116 17.29 -16.92 4.36
C VAL A 116 16.09 -16.11 4.86
N GLY A 117 14.90 -16.38 4.33
CA GLY A 117 13.69 -15.67 4.72
C GLY A 117 12.45 -16.16 3.97
N GLN A 118 11.36 -15.41 4.15
CA GLN A 118 10.08 -15.62 3.48
C GLN A 118 9.49 -14.25 3.15
N THR A 119 8.59 -14.18 2.16
CA THR A 119 7.77 -12.99 1.91
C THR A 119 6.32 -13.38 1.66
N TYR A 120 5.40 -12.47 1.95
CA TYR A 120 3.95 -12.75 1.91
C TYR A 120 3.39 -13.10 0.53
N ALA A 121 4.06 -12.75 -0.57
CA ALA A 121 3.51 -13.00 -1.91
C ALA A 121 4.00 -14.33 -2.52
N PRO A 122 3.12 -15.16 -3.12
CA PRO A 122 1.65 -15.12 -3.12
C PRO A 122 1.04 -15.74 -1.84
N ILE A 123 1.74 -16.66 -1.19
CA ILE A 123 1.45 -17.23 0.13
C ILE A 123 2.81 -17.64 0.71
N LEU A 124 3.41 -16.81 1.59
CA LEU A 124 4.64 -17.11 2.35
C LEU A 124 5.69 -17.92 1.56
N SER A 125 6.20 -17.34 0.48
CA SER A 125 7.17 -18.03 -0.37
C SER A 125 8.60 -17.81 0.12
N ASP A 126 9.42 -18.86 0.04
CA ASP A 126 10.79 -18.87 0.57
C ASP A 126 11.73 -18.00 -0.28
N ILE A 127 12.68 -17.35 0.39
CA ILE A 127 13.79 -16.62 -0.23
C ILE A 127 15.05 -17.46 -0.07
N TYR A 128 15.71 -17.74 -1.18
CA TYR A 128 16.94 -18.53 -1.22
C TYR A 128 18.17 -17.66 -1.48
N GLU A 129 19.26 -17.99 -0.82
CA GLU A 129 20.57 -17.43 -1.06
C GLU A 129 21.50 -18.53 -1.56
N ILE A 130 22.21 -18.22 -2.65
CA ILE A 130 23.21 -19.09 -3.27
C ILE A 130 24.60 -18.53 -2.95
N THR A 131 25.48 -19.40 -2.47
CA THR A 131 26.88 -19.09 -2.16
C THR A 131 27.82 -19.84 -3.11
N ASP A 132 29.10 -19.47 -3.13
CA ASP A 132 30.17 -20.25 -3.78
C ASP A 132 30.06 -20.36 -5.33
N LEU A 133 29.43 -19.39 -6.00
CA LEU A 133 29.38 -19.37 -7.49
C LEU A 133 30.74 -19.07 -8.16
N ASN A 134 31.78 -18.73 -7.39
CA ASN A 134 33.12 -18.36 -7.90
C ASN A 134 33.09 -17.31 -9.03
N LEU A 135 32.11 -16.39 -8.99
CA LEU A 135 32.02 -15.28 -9.94
C LEU A 135 32.98 -14.17 -9.55
N SER A 136 33.69 -13.61 -10.54
CA SER A 136 34.52 -12.42 -10.29
C SER A 136 33.64 -11.21 -9.96
N SER A 137 34.21 -10.23 -9.25
CA SER A 137 33.52 -8.97 -8.92
C SER A 137 32.98 -8.25 -10.17
N GLN A 138 33.72 -8.31 -11.28
CA GLN A 138 33.27 -7.76 -12.57
C GLN A 138 32.05 -8.52 -13.13
N GLN A 139 32.06 -9.85 -13.07
CA GLN A 139 30.91 -10.67 -13.50
C GLN A 139 29.67 -10.41 -12.65
N LEU A 140 29.84 -10.29 -11.33
CA LEU A 140 28.78 -9.92 -10.38
C LEU A 140 28.20 -8.54 -10.69
N GLN A 141 29.04 -7.55 -11.01
CA GLN A 141 28.58 -6.22 -11.42
C GLN A 141 27.76 -6.28 -12.72
N VAL A 142 28.17 -7.10 -13.69
CA VAL A 142 27.40 -7.29 -14.93
C VAL A 142 26.05 -7.94 -14.64
N VAL A 143 25.99 -8.96 -13.78
CA VAL A 143 24.71 -9.58 -13.36
C VAL A 143 23.82 -8.55 -12.65
N LYS A 144 24.39 -7.76 -11.74
CA LYS A 144 23.69 -6.70 -11.02
C LYS A 144 23.15 -5.61 -11.95
N GLN A 145 23.90 -5.21 -12.97
CA GLN A 145 23.46 -4.25 -13.98
C GLN A 145 22.37 -4.83 -14.90
N LYS A 146 22.50 -6.10 -15.30
CA LYS A 146 21.49 -6.81 -16.09
C LYS A 146 20.14 -6.85 -15.35
N TYR A 147 20.18 -7.06 -14.03
CA TYR A 147 18.99 -7.10 -13.16
C TYR A 147 18.89 -5.87 -12.25
N TRP A 148 19.21 -4.69 -12.79
CA TRP A 148 19.27 -3.45 -11.99
C TRP A 148 17.96 -3.14 -11.27
N GLY A 149 16.80 -3.39 -11.89
CA GLY A 149 15.49 -3.03 -11.33
C GLY A 149 15.23 -3.71 -9.98
N ILE A 150 15.27 -5.05 -9.93
CA ILE A 150 15.10 -5.78 -8.68
C ILE A 150 16.20 -5.45 -7.67
N ASN A 151 17.45 -5.30 -8.10
CA ASN A 151 18.55 -4.94 -7.20
C ASN A 151 18.39 -3.53 -6.61
N THR A 152 17.84 -2.59 -7.36
CA THR A 152 17.53 -1.25 -6.89
C THR A 152 16.36 -1.28 -5.91
N LEU A 153 15.28 -2.01 -6.20
CA LEU A 153 14.12 -2.11 -5.33
C LEU A 153 14.44 -2.80 -4.00
N MET A 154 15.19 -3.92 -4.05
CA MET A 154 15.65 -4.60 -2.82
C MET A 154 16.62 -3.73 -2.02
N ARG A 155 17.48 -2.95 -2.69
CA ARG A 155 18.37 -1.98 -2.02
C ARG A 155 17.61 -0.81 -1.40
N LEU A 156 16.51 -0.36 -2.02
CA LEU A 156 15.64 0.65 -1.41
C LEU A 156 15.03 0.08 -0.11
N GLY A 157 14.62 -1.18 -0.15
CA GLY A 157 13.96 -1.85 0.97
C GLY A 157 12.55 -1.31 1.19
N GLU A 158 11.79 -1.99 2.05
CA GLU A 158 10.40 -1.66 2.35
C GLU A 158 10.24 -0.20 2.79
N LEU A 159 11.05 0.26 3.75
CA LEU A 159 10.96 1.60 4.33
C LEU A 159 11.05 2.72 3.27
N ARG A 160 11.97 2.61 2.31
CA ARG A 160 12.08 3.66 1.28
C ARG A 160 10.98 3.55 0.23
N LEU A 161 10.48 2.34 -0.04
CA LEU A 161 9.31 2.15 -0.91
C LEU A 161 8.06 2.76 -0.29
N THR A 162 7.84 2.57 1.01
CA THR A 162 6.71 3.18 1.73
C THR A 162 6.84 4.71 1.78
N TRP A 163 8.05 5.27 1.86
CA TRP A 163 8.27 6.72 1.71
C TRP A 163 7.82 7.26 0.36
N ILE A 164 8.18 6.57 -0.74
CA ILE A 164 7.77 6.97 -2.10
C ILE A 164 6.24 6.90 -2.21
N CYS A 165 5.62 5.83 -1.72
CA CYS A 165 4.16 5.66 -1.69
C CYS A 165 3.46 6.76 -0.87
N ALA A 166 4.05 7.16 0.26
CA ALA A 166 3.54 8.25 1.09
C ALA A 166 3.59 9.59 0.35
N GLY A 167 4.72 9.90 -0.29
CA GLY A 167 4.88 11.11 -1.11
C GLY A 167 3.89 11.18 -2.27
N LEU A 168 3.69 10.06 -2.99
CA LEU A 168 2.70 9.96 -4.06
C LEU A 168 1.27 10.13 -3.54
N SER A 169 0.94 9.55 -2.39
CA SER A 169 -0.38 9.68 -1.75
C SER A 169 -0.68 11.12 -1.34
N ILE A 170 0.27 11.81 -0.71
CA ILE A 170 0.15 13.24 -0.35
C ILE A 170 -0.02 14.09 -1.60
N GLY A 171 0.78 13.83 -2.65
CA GLY A 171 0.65 14.49 -3.94
C GLY A 171 -0.76 14.36 -4.53
N ALA A 172 -1.35 13.16 -4.48
CA ALA A 172 -2.73 12.90 -4.92
C ALA A 172 -3.73 13.78 -4.16
N GLY A 173 -3.59 13.85 -2.83
CA GLY A 173 -4.43 14.68 -1.96
C GLY A 173 -4.37 16.17 -2.31
N ILE A 174 -3.16 16.72 -2.50
CA ILE A 174 -2.97 18.13 -2.86
C ILE A 174 -3.62 18.43 -4.22
N ILE A 175 -3.38 17.57 -5.21
CA ILE A 175 -3.95 17.72 -6.56
C ILE A 175 -5.48 17.67 -6.51
N ALA A 176 -6.06 16.68 -5.82
CA ALA A 176 -7.51 16.53 -5.69
C ALA A 176 -8.16 17.72 -4.96
N THR A 177 -7.51 18.24 -3.92
CA THR A 177 -7.93 19.44 -3.18
C THR A 177 -7.95 20.65 -4.11
N LEU A 178 -6.86 20.90 -4.84
CA LEU A 178 -6.75 22.04 -5.75
C LEU A 178 -7.79 21.96 -6.88
N LEU A 179 -7.93 20.81 -7.52
CA LEU A 179 -8.92 20.61 -8.60
C LEU A 179 -10.34 20.86 -8.11
N THR A 180 -10.70 20.30 -6.96
CA THR A 180 -12.02 20.48 -6.35
C THR A 180 -12.25 21.92 -5.88
N TRP A 181 -11.21 22.60 -5.41
CA TRP A 181 -11.30 24.01 -5.04
C TRP A 181 -11.58 24.92 -6.24
N PHE A 182 -11.00 24.67 -7.40
CA PHE A 182 -11.21 25.53 -8.56
C PHE A 182 -12.43 25.16 -9.41
N LYS A 183 -12.80 23.88 -9.42
CA LYS A 183 -13.94 23.32 -10.15
C LYS A 183 -14.67 22.27 -9.30
N PRO A 184 -15.42 22.71 -8.25
CA PRO A 184 -16.31 21.79 -7.55
C PRO A 184 -17.38 21.33 -8.55
N GLY A 185 -17.46 20.01 -8.78
CA GLY A 185 -18.40 19.43 -9.73
C GLY A 185 -19.06 18.17 -9.16
N GLU A 186 -19.92 17.56 -9.97
CA GLU A 186 -20.65 16.33 -9.60
C GLU A 186 -19.67 15.19 -9.27
N LEU A 187 -18.57 15.06 -10.01
CA LEU A 187 -17.51 14.09 -9.72
C LEU A 187 -16.90 14.27 -8.33
N SER A 188 -16.66 15.51 -7.89
CA SER A 188 -16.13 15.78 -6.54
C SER A 188 -17.14 15.37 -5.46
N LYS A 189 -18.44 15.57 -5.71
CA LYS A 189 -19.48 15.13 -4.77
C LYS A 189 -19.56 13.61 -4.69
N VAL A 190 -19.54 12.92 -5.83
CA VAL A 190 -19.55 11.44 -5.89
C VAL A 190 -18.31 10.90 -5.16
N PHE A 191 -17.12 11.40 -5.53
CA PHE A 191 -15.87 10.96 -4.93
C PHE A 191 -15.84 11.22 -3.41
N THR A 192 -16.22 12.42 -2.96
CA THR A 192 -16.26 12.74 -1.53
C THR A 192 -17.25 11.84 -0.79
N SER A 193 -18.40 11.54 -1.40
CA SER A 193 -19.39 10.64 -0.79
C SER A 193 -18.84 9.22 -0.63
N LEU A 194 -18.18 8.69 -1.66
CA LEU A 194 -17.52 7.38 -1.60
C LEU A 194 -16.38 7.36 -0.59
N ALA A 195 -15.57 8.41 -0.52
CA ALA A 195 -14.50 8.55 0.46
C ALA A 195 -15.06 8.54 1.89
N CYS A 196 -16.08 9.34 2.19
CA CYS A 196 -16.72 9.34 3.51
C CYS A 196 -17.32 7.97 3.86
N GLY A 197 -17.93 7.29 2.89
CA GLY A 197 -18.41 5.91 3.04
C GLY A 197 -17.29 4.92 3.36
N PHE A 198 -16.17 4.99 2.62
CA PHE A 198 -14.98 4.18 2.89
C PHE A 198 -14.38 4.46 4.28
N GLY A 199 -14.40 5.72 4.72
CA GLY A 199 -14.01 6.11 6.06
C GLY A 199 -14.86 5.44 7.15
N VAL A 200 -16.17 5.42 6.97
CA VAL A 200 -17.08 4.71 7.89
C VAL A 200 -16.90 3.20 7.82
N TYR A 201 -16.76 2.63 6.62
CA TYR A 201 -16.43 1.21 6.45
C TYR A 201 -15.20 0.84 7.30
N ARG A 202 -14.09 1.59 7.15
CA ARG A 202 -12.86 1.33 7.90
C ARG A 202 -13.11 1.48 9.40
N LEU A 203 -13.78 2.55 9.83
CA LEU A 203 -14.07 2.78 11.24
C LEU A 203 -14.78 1.57 11.87
N ILE A 204 -15.86 1.10 11.25
CA ILE A 204 -16.65 -0.03 11.72
C ILE A 204 -15.84 -1.33 11.67
N TRP A 205 -15.12 -1.57 10.57
CA TRP A 205 -14.26 -2.74 10.42
C TRP A 205 -13.22 -2.81 11.55
N SER A 206 -12.63 -1.67 11.91
CA SER A 206 -11.65 -1.60 12.99
C SER A 206 -12.25 -1.73 14.38
N LEU A 207 -13.44 -1.17 14.59
CA LEU A 207 -14.14 -1.26 15.88
C LEU A 207 -14.56 -2.70 16.16
N LEU A 208 -15.17 -3.37 15.17
CA LEU A 208 -15.63 -4.74 15.31
C LEU A 208 -14.48 -5.75 15.19
N GLY A 209 -13.53 -5.52 14.28
CA GLY A 209 -12.34 -6.37 14.13
C GLY A 209 -11.37 -6.26 15.30
N GLY A 210 -11.41 -5.17 16.07
CA GLY A 210 -10.64 -5.01 17.31
C GLY A 210 -11.25 -5.74 18.51
N VAL A 211 -12.46 -6.31 18.39
CA VAL A 211 -13.05 -7.12 19.45
C VAL A 211 -12.31 -8.45 19.53
N GLN A 212 -11.75 -8.75 20.70
CA GLN A 212 -11.08 -10.02 20.96
C GLN A 212 -12.05 -11.18 20.74
N TYR A 213 -11.61 -12.19 19.99
CA TYR A 213 -12.46 -13.31 19.58
C TYR A 213 -13.03 -14.10 20.77
N ASP A 214 -12.29 -14.18 21.88
CA ASP A 214 -12.74 -14.83 23.12
C ASP A 214 -14.03 -14.23 23.69
N LEU A 215 -14.30 -12.96 23.39
CA LEU A 215 -15.53 -12.28 23.84
C LEU A 215 -16.76 -12.65 23.01
N VAL A 216 -16.59 -13.06 21.75
CA VAL A 216 -17.69 -13.41 20.84
C VAL A 216 -17.95 -14.91 20.75
N THR A 217 -16.95 -15.73 21.11
CA THR A 217 -17.05 -17.19 21.14
C THR A 217 -18.22 -17.73 21.98
N PRO A 218 -18.54 -17.18 23.19
CA PRO A 218 -19.67 -17.64 24.00
C PRO A 218 -21.04 -17.47 23.33
N TYR A 219 -21.14 -16.62 22.31
CA TYR A 219 -22.38 -16.39 21.56
C TYR A 219 -22.51 -17.28 20.32
N GLY A 220 -21.64 -18.28 20.15
CA GLY A 220 -21.69 -19.25 19.06
C GLY A 220 -21.06 -18.78 17.74
N PHE A 221 -20.32 -17.67 17.76
CA PHE A 221 -19.57 -17.22 16.58
C PHE A 221 -18.26 -18.01 16.43
N THR A 222 -18.07 -18.60 15.26
CA THR A 222 -16.77 -19.09 14.75
C THR A 222 -15.93 -17.94 14.16
N PRO A 223 -14.61 -18.08 13.95
CA PRO A 223 -13.78 -17.00 13.38
C PRO A 223 -14.26 -16.58 11.99
N VAL A 224 -14.69 -17.56 11.19
CA VAL A 224 -15.24 -17.33 9.86
C VAL A 224 -16.54 -16.53 9.93
N THR A 225 -17.48 -16.95 10.78
CA THR A 225 -18.77 -16.23 10.92
C THR A 225 -18.59 -14.83 11.49
N TRP A 226 -17.67 -14.62 12.42
CA TRP A 226 -17.35 -13.29 12.94
C TRP A 226 -16.77 -12.39 11.84
N GLY A 227 -15.86 -12.93 11.01
CA GLY A 227 -15.33 -12.23 9.84
C GLY A 227 -16.43 -11.76 8.88
N TRP A 228 -17.45 -12.59 8.62
CA TRP A 228 -18.61 -12.18 7.80
C TRP A 228 -19.42 -11.07 8.46
N VAL A 229 -19.64 -11.13 9.78
CA VAL A 229 -20.37 -10.08 10.51
C VAL A 229 -19.62 -8.75 10.45
N VAL A 230 -18.32 -8.76 10.73
CA VAL A 230 -17.46 -7.56 10.68
C VAL A 230 -17.50 -6.93 9.29
N ASN A 231 -17.22 -7.72 8.25
CA ASN A 231 -17.20 -7.21 6.88
C ASN A 231 -18.59 -6.78 6.40
N GLY A 232 -19.63 -7.56 6.70
CA GLY A 232 -21.02 -7.25 6.33
C GLY A 232 -21.52 -5.95 6.96
N ALA A 233 -21.32 -5.78 8.27
CA ALA A 233 -21.69 -4.56 8.97
C ALA A 233 -20.93 -3.33 8.45
N ALA A 234 -19.61 -3.48 8.22
CA ALA A 234 -18.79 -2.42 7.67
C ALA A 234 -19.25 -2.01 6.27
N ILE A 235 -19.54 -2.95 5.38
CA ILE A 235 -20.02 -2.68 4.01
C ILE A 235 -21.36 -1.94 4.05
N VAL A 236 -22.34 -2.46 4.81
CA VAL A 236 -23.68 -1.86 4.88
C VAL A 236 -23.62 -0.43 5.39
N LEU A 237 -22.86 -0.19 6.47
CA LEU A 237 -22.72 1.16 7.04
C LEU A 237 -21.89 2.09 6.14
N GLY A 238 -20.86 1.58 5.49
CA GLY A 238 -20.06 2.35 4.52
C GLY A 238 -20.87 2.79 3.31
N VAL A 239 -21.61 1.87 2.67
CA VAL A 239 -22.50 2.16 1.55
C VAL A 239 -23.63 3.10 1.98
N GLY A 240 -24.26 2.82 3.13
CA GLY A 240 -25.30 3.67 3.70
C GLY A 240 -24.81 5.10 3.92
N MET A 241 -23.60 5.28 4.44
CA MET A 241 -23.02 6.61 4.63
C MET A 241 -22.67 7.29 3.31
N ALA A 242 -22.17 6.55 2.31
CA ALA A 242 -21.92 7.13 0.99
C ALA A 242 -23.21 7.67 0.36
N LEU A 243 -24.31 6.90 0.44
CA LEU A 243 -25.61 7.33 -0.04
C LEU A 243 -26.16 8.52 0.76
N ALA A 244 -26.05 8.49 2.09
CA ALA A 244 -26.46 9.60 2.95
C ALA A 244 -25.67 10.89 2.65
N THR A 245 -24.37 10.77 2.39
CA THR A 245 -23.50 11.88 2.00
C THR A 245 -23.93 12.46 0.65
N ALA A 246 -24.23 11.59 -0.32
CA ALA A 246 -24.75 12.02 -1.60
C ALA A 246 -26.12 12.72 -1.44
N LEU A 247 -27.05 12.15 -0.68
CA LEU A 247 -28.33 12.81 -0.41
C LEU A 247 -28.15 14.20 0.21
N LEU A 248 -27.23 14.34 1.17
CA LEU A 248 -26.93 15.63 1.80
C LEU A 248 -26.30 16.63 0.82
N LEU A 249 -25.43 16.19 -0.09
CA LEU A 249 -24.76 17.07 -1.06
C LEU A 249 -25.65 17.49 -2.23
N TRP A 250 -26.70 16.74 -2.54
CA TRP A 250 -27.61 17.00 -3.66
C TRP A 250 -28.97 17.59 -3.24
N GLN A 251 -29.44 17.32 -2.02
CA GLN A 251 -30.76 17.72 -1.56
C GLN A 251 -30.70 18.54 -0.28
N ARG A 252 -31.66 19.45 -0.12
CA ARG A 252 -31.88 20.17 1.14
C ARG A 252 -32.63 19.26 2.10
N LEU A 253 -31.94 18.79 3.13
CA LEU A 253 -32.52 17.99 4.21
C LEU A 253 -32.92 18.86 5.41
N ASN A 254 -33.85 18.34 6.22
CA ASN A 254 -34.21 18.97 7.49
C ASN A 254 -33.02 19.04 8.44
N GLN A 255 -33.00 20.05 9.31
CA GLN A 255 -31.86 20.36 10.18
C GLN A 255 -31.45 19.19 11.08
N PHE A 256 -32.41 18.41 11.58
CA PHE A 256 -32.15 17.22 12.40
C PHE A 256 -31.42 16.13 11.61
N THR A 257 -31.99 15.71 10.47
CA THR A 257 -31.40 14.71 9.57
C THR A 257 -30.00 15.14 9.09
N ARG A 258 -29.85 16.41 8.74
CA ARG A 258 -28.55 16.98 8.36
C ARG A 258 -27.53 16.86 9.48
N THR A 259 -27.91 17.13 10.73
CA THR A 259 -27.00 17.04 11.88
C THR A 259 -26.55 15.60 12.11
N LEU A 260 -27.48 14.64 12.10
CA LEU A 260 -27.15 13.21 12.25
C LEU A 260 -26.20 12.71 11.17
N ILE A 261 -26.51 12.98 9.90
CA ILE A 261 -25.68 12.57 8.77
C ILE A 261 -24.30 13.26 8.85
N SER A 262 -24.24 14.54 9.23
CA SER A 262 -22.97 15.27 9.36
C SER A 262 -22.06 14.64 10.41
N ILE A 263 -22.60 14.16 11.54
CA ILE A 263 -21.81 13.46 12.56
C ILE A 263 -21.22 12.16 11.99
N GLY A 264 -22.04 11.36 11.28
CA GLY A 264 -21.58 10.13 10.65
C GLY A 264 -20.50 10.38 9.59
N ILE A 265 -20.66 11.40 8.75
CA ILE A 265 -19.67 11.81 7.77
C ILE A 265 -18.37 12.23 8.44
N SER A 266 -18.45 13.01 9.52
CA SER A 266 -17.29 13.43 10.30
C SER A 266 -16.54 12.28 10.93
N ALA A 267 -17.23 11.23 11.40
CA ALA A 267 -16.60 10.01 11.87
C ALA A 267 -15.84 9.29 10.74
N GLY A 268 -16.40 9.28 9.52
CA GLY A 268 -15.71 8.78 8.33
C GLY A 268 -14.45 9.59 7.99
N ILE A 269 -14.53 10.92 8.00
CA ILE A 269 -13.38 11.82 7.78
C ILE A 269 -12.32 11.60 8.87
N PHE A 270 -12.71 11.49 10.13
CA PHE A 270 -11.81 11.16 11.24
C PHE A 270 -11.03 9.87 10.94
N SER A 271 -11.73 8.79 10.58
CA SER A 271 -11.08 7.50 10.31
C SER A 271 -10.11 7.54 9.13
N LEU A 272 -10.45 8.26 8.06
CA LEU A 272 -9.54 8.40 6.92
C LEU A 272 -8.30 9.23 7.27
N CYS A 273 -8.49 10.35 7.97
CA CYS A 273 -7.40 11.18 8.45
C CYS A 273 -6.49 10.39 9.38
N TRP A 274 -7.06 9.69 10.35
CA TRP A 274 -6.34 8.90 11.32
C TRP A 274 -5.45 7.88 10.62
N LEU A 275 -6.03 7.05 9.75
CA LEU A 275 -5.28 6.05 9.00
C LEU A 275 -4.17 6.67 8.15
N SER A 276 -4.50 7.72 7.41
CA SER A 276 -3.55 8.38 6.51
C SER A 276 -2.41 9.03 7.27
N LEU A 277 -2.69 9.70 8.39
CA LEU A 277 -1.70 10.45 9.15
C LEU A 277 -0.81 9.53 9.97
N THR A 278 -1.36 8.50 10.61
CA THR A 278 -0.55 7.56 11.40
C THR A 278 0.48 6.86 10.52
N TRP A 279 0.10 6.44 9.30
CA TRP A 279 1.03 5.84 8.35
C TRP A 279 1.99 6.87 7.73
N ASN A 280 1.49 7.98 7.19
CA ASN A 280 2.32 8.92 6.44
C ASN A 280 3.24 9.76 7.36
N PHE A 281 2.86 10.08 8.59
CA PHE A 281 3.75 10.83 9.49
C PHE A 281 4.98 10.03 9.90
N TYR A 282 4.79 8.75 10.25
CA TYR A 282 5.91 7.88 10.56
C TYR A 282 6.90 7.81 9.39
N ASN A 283 6.38 7.60 8.18
CA ASN A 283 7.18 7.52 6.95
C ASN A 283 7.87 8.85 6.56
N VAL A 284 7.22 9.99 6.76
CA VAL A 284 7.84 11.30 6.45
C VAL A 284 8.90 11.68 7.48
N LEU A 285 8.68 11.40 8.76
CA LEU A 285 9.64 11.72 9.81
C LEU A 285 10.88 10.82 9.76
N SER A 286 10.68 9.54 9.41
CA SER A 286 11.77 8.61 9.12
C SER A 286 12.59 9.07 7.91
N PHE A 287 11.93 9.50 6.83
CA PHE A 287 12.62 10.08 5.67
C PHE A 287 13.50 11.30 6.03
N LEU A 288 13.04 12.15 6.95
CA LEU A 288 13.79 13.32 7.41
C LEU A 288 14.92 12.98 8.39
N GLY A 289 15.12 11.70 8.75
CA GLY A 289 16.15 11.26 9.68
C GLY A 289 15.89 11.69 11.13
N LEU A 290 14.62 11.90 11.51
CA LEU A 290 14.24 12.38 12.84
C LEU A 290 13.89 11.25 13.82
N GLU A 291 14.24 10.01 13.49
CA GLU A 291 13.89 8.78 14.24
C GLU A 291 14.60 8.67 15.60
N ASP A 292 15.81 9.25 15.74
CA ASP A 292 16.62 9.17 16.97
C ASP A 292 16.05 9.99 18.13
N ASN A 293 14.98 10.75 17.90
CA ASN A 293 14.26 11.40 19.00
C ASN A 293 13.46 10.34 19.77
N ALA A 294 13.68 10.25 21.08
CA ALA A 294 12.95 9.36 22.01
C ALA A 294 11.41 9.45 21.87
N LEU A 295 10.90 10.54 21.30
CA LEU A 295 9.49 10.76 20.95
C LEU A 295 9.00 9.87 19.80
N VAL A 296 9.84 9.54 18.80
CA VAL A 296 9.47 8.69 17.66
C VAL A 296 9.51 7.21 18.06
N GLN A 297 10.52 6.80 18.84
CA GLN A 297 10.63 5.42 19.34
C GLN A 297 9.45 4.99 20.23
N GLN A 298 8.84 5.92 20.95
CA GLN A 298 7.67 5.61 21.78
C GLN A 298 6.36 5.54 20.99
N GLY A 299 6.28 6.07 19.75
CA GLY A 299 5.11 6.01 18.87
C GLY A 299 3.86 6.79 19.33
N TYR A 300 3.61 6.86 20.64
CA TYR A 300 2.48 7.52 21.29
C TYR A 300 2.32 8.99 20.93
N PRO A 301 3.35 9.88 20.95
CA PRO A 301 3.12 11.30 20.67
C PRO A 301 2.70 11.57 19.22
N LEU A 302 3.17 10.76 18.26
CA LEU A 302 2.73 10.84 16.87
C LEU A 302 1.28 10.39 16.70
N MET A 303 0.90 9.33 17.41
CA MET A 303 -0.50 8.90 17.50
C MET A 303 -1.38 9.97 18.16
N TRP A 304 -0.94 10.67 19.20
CA TRP A 304 -1.72 11.77 19.77
C TRP A 304 -1.89 12.94 18.81
N LEU A 305 -0.83 13.31 18.08
CA LEU A 305 -0.88 14.38 17.08
C LEU A 305 -1.82 14.02 15.92
N ALA A 306 -1.69 12.81 15.37
CA ALA A 306 -2.59 12.32 14.32
C ALA A 306 -4.04 12.29 14.80
N THR A 307 -4.29 11.95 16.08
CA THR A 307 -5.63 11.93 16.67
C THR A 307 -6.18 13.34 16.73
N ALA A 308 -5.40 14.28 17.26
CA ALA A 308 -5.77 15.68 17.41
C ALA A 308 -6.12 16.32 16.05
N ILE A 309 -5.27 16.13 15.04
CA ILE A 309 -5.51 16.63 13.68
C ILE A 309 -6.79 16.00 13.10
N SER A 310 -6.98 14.68 13.27
CA SER A 310 -8.16 13.98 12.78
C SER A 310 -9.45 14.48 13.43
N ILE A 311 -9.43 14.75 14.75
CA ILE A 311 -10.56 15.36 15.47
C ILE A 311 -10.87 16.75 14.92
N VAL A 312 -9.85 17.60 14.75
CA VAL A 312 -10.04 18.97 14.23
C VAL A 312 -10.68 18.93 12.83
N LEU A 313 -10.20 18.06 11.94
CA LEU A 313 -10.74 17.95 10.58
C LEU A 313 -12.16 17.36 10.57
N ALA A 314 -12.46 16.40 11.44
CA ALA A 314 -13.80 15.84 11.60
C ALA A 314 -14.81 16.88 12.12
N VAL A 315 -14.42 17.66 13.13
CA VAL A 315 -15.23 18.76 13.67
C VAL A 315 -15.45 19.84 12.60
N ALA A 316 -14.40 20.20 11.85
CA ALA A 316 -14.51 21.13 10.74
C ALA A 316 -15.49 20.63 9.68
N ALA A 317 -15.44 19.35 9.30
CA ALA A 317 -16.39 18.75 8.37
C ALA A 317 -17.84 18.86 8.87
N ALA A 318 -18.09 18.57 10.16
CA ALA A 318 -19.42 18.66 10.75
C ALA A 318 -19.95 20.10 10.70
N ILE A 319 -19.12 21.08 11.06
CA ILE A 319 -19.49 22.50 11.04
C ILE A 319 -19.79 22.95 9.60
N LEU A 320 -18.94 22.58 8.64
CA LEU A 320 -19.12 22.97 7.23
C LEU A 320 -20.42 22.41 6.64
N LEU A 321 -20.76 21.15 6.95
CA LEU A 321 -22.00 20.52 6.51
C LEU A 321 -23.23 21.07 7.24
N LYS A 322 -23.09 21.44 8.52
CA LYS A 322 -24.17 22.04 9.31
C LYS A 322 -24.53 23.45 8.83
N VAL A 323 -23.54 24.28 8.49
CA VAL A 323 -23.75 25.65 7.97
C VAL A 323 -24.40 25.62 6.59
N TYR A 324 -24.04 24.63 5.76
CA TYR A 324 -24.69 24.33 4.48
C TYR A 324 -24.81 25.54 3.52
N SER A 325 -23.75 26.34 3.41
CA SER A 325 -23.62 27.40 2.39
C SER A 325 -22.83 26.88 1.19
N TYR A 326 -22.95 27.54 0.04
CA TYR A 326 -22.17 27.17 -1.15
C TYR A 326 -20.66 27.13 -0.86
N GLN A 327 -20.15 28.11 -0.10
CA GLN A 327 -18.75 28.14 0.30
C GLN A 327 -18.39 27.03 1.30
N SER A 328 -19.29 26.67 2.22
CA SER A 328 -19.00 25.61 3.19
C SER A 328 -19.00 24.23 2.54
N ILE A 329 -19.95 23.95 1.63
CA ILE A 329 -19.97 22.72 0.83
C ILE A 329 -18.73 22.64 -0.06
N LYS A 330 -18.34 23.74 -0.70
CA LYS A 330 -17.09 23.78 -1.48
C LYS A 330 -15.86 23.44 -0.65
N LYS A 331 -15.72 24.01 0.56
CA LYS A 331 -14.63 23.68 1.50
C LYS A 331 -14.67 22.21 1.92
N PHE A 332 -15.86 21.69 2.23
CA PHE A 332 -16.06 20.28 2.57
C PHE A 332 -15.65 19.35 1.43
N LEU A 333 -16.08 19.63 0.19
CA LEU A 333 -15.70 18.82 -0.98
C LEU A 333 -14.18 18.84 -1.20
N SER A 334 -13.54 20.00 -1.03
CA SER A 334 -12.10 20.14 -1.15
C SER A 334 -11.36 19.31 -0.09
N LEU A 335 -11.82 19.40 1.17
CA LEU A 335 -11.30 18.64 2.30
C LEU A 335 -11.46 17.13 2.07
N GLY A 336 -12.68 16.68 1.77
CA GLY A 336 -13.02 15.27 1.59
C GLY A 336 -12.36 14.65 0.36
N SER A 337 -12.24 15.40 -0.74
CA SER A 337 -11.50 14.94 -1.93
C SER A 337 -10.00 14.80 -1.66
N GLY A 338 -9.41 15.74 -0.91
CA GLY A 338 -8.01 15.66 -0.51
C GLY A 338 -7.72 14.46 0.37
N ILE A 339 -8.37 14.38 1.53
CA ILE A 339 -8.18 13.30 2.51
C ILE A 339 -8.54 11.94 1.90
N GLY A 340 -9.66 11.87 1.16
CA GLY A 340 -10.08 10.65 0.47
C GLY A 340 -9.04 10.17 -0.53
N SER A 341 -8.43 11.08 -1.30
CA SER A 341 -7.39 10.71 -2.27
C SER A 341 -6.11 10.21 -1.59
N VAL A 342 -5.67 10.85 -0.50
CA VAL A 342 -4.53 10.36 0.30
C VAL A 342 -4.82 8.95 0.80
N ALA A 343 -5.95 8.77 1.49
CA ALA A 343 -6.30 7.50 2.12
C ALA A 343 -6.42 6.36 1.10
N LEU A 344 -7.15 6.57 0.00
CA LEU A 344 -7.33 5.55 -1.04
C LEU A 344 -6.02 5.20 -1.73
N THR A 345 -5.19 6.20 -2.05
CA THR A 345 -3.89 5.98 -2.70
C THR A 345 -2.93 5.25 -1.75
N THR A 346 -2.92 5.59 -0.46
CA THR A 346 -2.10 4.89 0.54
C THR A 346 -2.52 3.43 0.67
N ASN A 347 -3.82 3.14 0.79
CA ASN A 347 -4.30 1.75 0.85
C ASN A 347 -4.00 0.98 -0.43
N PHE A 348 -4.14 1.62 -1.60
CA PHE A 348 -3.80 1.01 -2.88
C PHE A 348 -2.32 0.63 -2.95
N PHE A 349 -1.41 1.54 -2.58
CA PHE A 349 0.02 1.23 -2.56
C PHE A 349 0.38 0.16 -1.55
N LEU A 350 -0.23 0.17 -0.36
CA LEU A 350 -0.02 -0.90 0.62
C LEU A 350 -0.45 -2.26 0.08
N PHE A 351 -1.64 -2.32 -0.51
CA PHE A 351 -2.11 -3.52 -1.17
C PHE A 351 -1.15 -3.99 -2.27
N VAL A 352 -0.66 -3.08 -3.11
CA VAL A 352 0.32 -3.40 -4.16
C VAL A 352 1.64 -3.91 -3.57
N LEU A 353 2.21 -3.24 -2.56
CA LEU A 353 3.47 -3.67 -1.95
C LEU A 353 3.35 -5.04 -1.29
N LEU A 354 2.28 -5.29 -0.53
CA LEU A 354 1.99 -6.58 0.10
C LEU A 354 1.78 -7.68 -0.96
N SER A 355 0.92 -7.41 -1.96
CA SER A 355 0.62 -8.39 -3.02
C SER A 355 1.84 -8.71 -3.87
N LEU A 356 2.78 -7.77 -4.01
CA LEU A 356 3.98 -7.97 -4.80
C LEU A 356 5.16 -8.54 -4.01
N GLY A 357 5.07 -8.66 -2.67
CA GLY A 357 6.14 -9.16 -1.81
C GLY A 357 7.25 -8.14 -1.53
N TYR A 358 6.92 -6.85 -1.54
CA TYR A 358 7.85 -5.76 -1.19
C TYR A 358 7.70 -5.26 0.26
N ALA A 359 6.65 -5.71 0.95
CA ALA A 359 6.35 -5.38 2.34
C ALA A 359 5.80 -6.63 3.03
N ASP A 360 6.02 -6.73 4.34
CA ASP A 360 5.58 -7.83 5.19
C ASP A 360 4.49 -7.40 6.20
#